data_AF-A0A2E9QEA1-F1
#
_entry.id   AF-A0A2E9QEA1-F1
#
_cell.length_a   1.000
_cell.length_b   1.000
_cell.length_c   1.000
_cell.angle_alpha   90.00
_cell.angle_beta   90.00
_cell.angle_gamma   90.00
#
_symmetry.space_group_name_H-M   'P 1'
#
loop_
_entity.id
_entity.type
_entity.pdbx_description
1 polymer ?
#
loop_
_entity_poly.entity_id
_entity_poly.type
_entity_poly.pdbx_seq_one_letter_code
_entity_poly.pdbx_strand_id
1 'polypeptide(L)'
;MDLLKRNDGGRAFLRIMKGFELTGEASRQCRIALSERSYPIQLIWGMNDRSLRFKKHGRQIMKIAELNEYKALTGKHFLQEDNWEQIADFVAALASRSSG
;
A
#
# COMPACT_ATOMS: atom_id res chain seq x y z
N MET A 1 -10.01 7.76 -15.23
CA MET A 1 -10.08 8.48 -13.95
C MET A 1 -11.53 8.78 -13.58
N ASP A 2 -12.40 7.76 -13.63
CA ASP A 2 -13.83 7.93 -13.32
C ASP A 2 -14.11 7.65 -11.83
N LEU A 3 -13.40 6.65 -11.29
CA LEU A 3 -13.45 6.24 -9.87
C LEU A 3 -13.27 7.40 -8.87
N LEU A 4 -12.44 8.38 -9.21
CA LEU A 4 -12.13 9.51 -8.33
C LEU A 4 -13.15 10.63 -8.36
N LYS A 5 -14.00 10.71 -9.40
CA LYS A 5 -14.87 11.86 -9.65
C LYS A 5 -16.34 11.58 -9.40
N ARG A 6 -16.80 10.33 -9.60
CA ARG A 6 -18.17 9.79 -9.36
C ARG A 6 -19.27 10.86 -9.23
N ASN A 7 -20.14 10.80 -8.22
CA ASN A 7 -21.33 11.65 -8.13
C ASN A 7 -21.07 13.05 -7.55
N ASP A 8 -19.89 13.30 -6.98
CA ASP A 8 -19.60 14.56 -6.27
C ASP A 8 -18.56 15.44 -6.96
N GLY A 9 -18.16 15.07 -8.19
CA GLY A 9 -17.14 15.75 -8.97
C GLY A 9 -15.72 15.58 -8.41
N GLY A 10 -15.51 14.63 -7.50
CA GLY A 10 -14.22 14.37 -6.84
C GLY A 10 -13.97 15.23 -5.61
N ARG A 11 -15.01 15.85 -5.04
CA ARG A 11 -14.88 16.65 -3.80
C ARG A 11 -14.41 15.80 -2.62
N ALA A 12 -14.93 14.59 -2.47
CA ALA A 12 -14.49 13.64 -1.45
C ALA A 12 -13.03 13.25 -1.65
N PHE A 13 -12.62 12.98 -2.90
CA PHE A 13 -11.22 12.72 -3.23
C PHE A 13 -10.32 13.89 -2.83
N LEU A 14 -10.67 15.13 -3.17
CA LEU A 14 -9.90 16.30 -2.79
C LEU A 14 -9.84 16.51 -1.26
N ARG A 15 -10.92 16.19 -0.53
CA ARG A 15 -10.91 16.21 0.94
C ARG A 15 -9.93 15.20 1.53
N ILE A 16 -9.91 13.98 0.99
CA ILE A 16 -8.94 12.94 1.36
C ILE A 16 -7.52 13.44 1.07
N MET A 17 -7.27 13.97 -0.13
CA MET A 17 -5.96 14.48 -0.52
C MET A 17 -5.45 15.62 0.36
N LYS A 18 -6.33 16.48 0.89
CA LYS A 18 -5.96 17.53 1.87
C LYS A 18 -5.40 16.98 3.18
N GLY A 19 -5.75 15.74 3.53
CA GLY A 19 -5.23 15.05 4.70
C GLY A 19 -3.88 14.35 4.47
N PHE A 20 -3.35 14.34 3.23
CA PHE A 20 -2.03 13.77 2.97
C PHE A 20 -0.96 14.72 3.49
N GLU A 21 -0.43 14.40 4.66
CA GLU A 21 0.67 15.13 5.25
C GLU A 21 2.01 14.59 4.74
N LEU A 22 2.77 15.45 4.05
CA LEU A 22 4.11 15.12 3.52
C LEU A 22 5.23 15.64 4.43
N THR A 23 4.93 15.90 5.69
CA THR A 23 5.93 16.38 6.64
C THR A 23 6.94 15.27 6.98
N GLY A 24 8.13 15.71 7.42
CA GLY A 24 9.15 14.79 7.92
C GLY A 24 8.65 13.98 9.12
N GLU A 25 7.80 14.57 9.96
CA GLU A 25 7.24 13.92 11.14
C GLU A 25 6.24 12.82 10.79
N ALA A 26 5.27 13.08 9.89
CA ALA A 26 4.37 12.04 9.41
C ALA A 26 5.14 10.87 8.77
N SER A 27 6.19 11.19 7.99
CA SER A 27 7.09 10.17 7.42
C SER A 27 7.84 9.38 8.48
N ARG A 28 8.27 10.02 9.58
CA ARG A 28 8.96 9.37 10.70
C ARG A 28 8.04 8.40 11.43
N GLN A 29 6.81 8.82 11.73
CA GLN A 29 5.80 7.97 12.39
C GLN A 29 5.49 6.72 11.57
N CYS A 30 5.30 6.86 10.25
CA CYS A 30 5.12 5.71 9.36
C CYS A 30 6.33 4.75 9.38
N ARG A 31 7.56 5.27 9.46
CA ARG A 31 8.75 4.42 9.53
C ARG A 31 8.81 3.63 10.83
N ILE A 32 8.54 4.29 11.97
CA ILE A 32 8.52 3.65 13.29
C ILE A 32 7.49 2.51 13.31
N ALA A 33 6.28 2.77 12.82
CA ALA A 33 5.23 1.76 12.75
C ALA A 33 5.63 0.52 11.93
N LEU A 34 6.43 0.71 10.87
CA LEU A 34 6.91 -0.37 10.01
C LEU A 34 8.11 -1.13 10.59
N SER A 35 8.98 -0.46 11.35
CA SER A 35 10.20 -1.06 11.91
C SER A 35 9.98 -1.73 13.27
N GLU A 36 9.15 -1.15 14.14
CA GLU A 36 8.93 -1.63 15.51
C GLU A 36 7.66 -2.48 15.59
N ARG A 37 7.62 -3.59 14.83
CA ARG A 37 6.40 -4.39 14.67
C ARG A 37 6.29 -5.57 15.63
N SER A 38 5.11 -5.73 16.22
CA SER A 38 4.67 -6.93 16.97
C SER A 38 3.69 -7.81 16.17
N TYR A 39 3.48 -7.47 14.90
CA TYR A 39 2.46 -8.06 14.04
C TYR A 39 3.02 -8.46 12.67
N PRO A 40 2.40 -9.44 12.00
CA PRO A 40 2.73 -9.83 10.63
C PRO A 40 2.57 -8.65 9.65
N ILE A 41 3.43 -8.56 8.65
CA ILE A 41 3.29 -7.60 7.55
C ILE A 41 3.72 -8.25 6.24
N GLN A 42 3.02 -7.89 5.19
CA GLN A 42 3.36 -8.25 3.82
C GLN A 42 3.32 -7.01 2.93
N LEU A 43 4.17 -6.99 1.91
CA LEU A 43 4.11 -6.00 0.84
C LEU A 43 3.48 -6.62 -0.39
N ILE A 44 2.37 -6.05 -0.87
CA ILE A 44 1.74 -6.37 -2.16
C ILE A 44 1.95 -5.17 -3.08
N TRP A 45 2.45 -5.39 -4.29
CA TRP A 45 2.84 -4.30 -5.19
C TRP A 45 2.36 -4.48 -6.63
N GLY A 46 1.79 -3.43 -7.19
CA GLY A 46 1.41 -3.34 -8.61
C GLY A 46 2.60 -2.97 -9.49
N MET A 47 3.05 -3.90 -10.33
CA MET A 47 4.28 -3.71 -11.11
C MET A 47 4.17 -2.64 -12.21
N ASN A 48 2.94 -2.27 -12.60
CA ASN A 48 2.68 -1.32 -13.68
C ASN A 48 2.30 0.08 -13.16
N ASP A 49 2.44 0.35 -11.86
CA ASP A 49 2.21 1.69 -11.30
C ASP A 49 3.30 2.68 -11.77
N ARG A 50 2.87 3.70 -12.53
CA ARG A 50 3.75 4.75 -13.05
C ARG A 50 4.06 5.83 -12.02
N SER A 51 3.17 6.03 -11.05
CA SER A 51 3.25 7.01 -9.97
C SER A 51 4.09 6.48 -8.81
N LEU A 52 3.84 5.22 -8.39
CA LEU A 52 4.58 4.54 -7.34
C LEU A 52 5.47 3.44 -7.95
N ARG A 53 6.64 3.84 -8.43
CA ARG A 53 7.60 2.89 -9.02
C ARG A 53 8.25 2.03 -7.95
N PHE A 54 8.18 0.70 -8.10
CA PHE A 54 8.75 -0.26 -7.13
C PHE A 54 10.23 0.00 -6.84
N LYS A 55 11.03 0.27 -7.89
CA LYS A 55 12.48 0.49 -7.78
C LYS A 55 12.83 1.63 -6.82
N LYS A 56 11.97 2.66 -6.72
CA LYS A 56 12.18 3.82 -5.85
C LYS A 56 11.49 3.62 -4.50
N HIS A 57 10.19 3.32 -4.51
CA HIS A 57 9.36 3.36 -3.31
C HIS A 57 9.27 1.99 -2.63
N GLY A 58 8.97 0.94 -3.40
CA GLY A 58 8.84 -0.43 -2.86
C GLY A 58 10.12 -0.92 -2.19
N ARG A 59 11.29 -0.70 -2.79
CA ARG A 59 12.58 -1.07 -2.18
C ARG A 59 12.85 -0.37 -0.85
N GLN A 60 12.43 0.89 -0.72
CA GLN A 60 12.60 1.63 0.53
C GLN A 60 11.71 1.03 1.64
N ILE A 61 10.46 0.70 1.32
CA ILE A 61 9.53 0.06 2.26
C ILE A 61 10.05 -1.31 2.69
N MET A 62 10.51 -2.13 1.75
CA MET A 62 11.14 -3.43 2.04
C MET A 62 12.29 -3.31 3.02
N LYS A 63 13.16 -2.30 2.86
CA LYS A 63 14.28 -2.06 3.77
C LYS A 63 13.82 -1.63 5.18
N ILE A 64 12.86 -0.71 5.27
CA ILE A 64 12.36 -0.22 6.56
C ILE A 64 11.64 -1.31 7.34
N ALA A 65 10.85 -2.13 6.64
CA ALA A 65 10.10 -3.22 7.22
C ALA A 65 10.90 -4.54 7.27
N GLU A 66 12.20 -4.54 6.96
CA GLU A 66 13.05 -5.74 6.97
C GLU A 66 12.42 -6.96 6.25
N LEU A 67 11.78 -6.69 5.11
CA LEU A 67 11.12 -7.71 4.30
C LEU A 67 12.11 -8.28 3.28
N ASN A 68 12.15 -9.60 3.18
CA ASN A 68 12.94 -10.31 2.17
C ASN A 68 12.11 -10.64 0.91
N GLU A 69 10.80 -10.72 1.05
CA GLU A 69 9.87 -11.00 -0.06
C GLU A 69 8.72 -9.99 -0.16
N TYR A 70 8.14 -9.89 -1.35
CA TYR A 70 6.93 -9.13 -1.64
C TYR A 70 6.09 -9.90 -2.66
N LYS A 71 4.77 -9.67 -2.65
CA LYS A 71 3.85 -10.21 -3.66
C LYS A 71 3.73 -9.20 -4.80
N ALA A 72 4.23 -9.58 -5.97
CA ALA A 72 4.12 -8.77 -7.18
C ALA A 72 2.84 -9.15 -7.94
N LEU A 73 2.03 -8.16 -8.30
CA LEU A 73 0.82 -8.34 -9.09
C LEU A 73 0.86 -7.46 -10.34
N THR A 74 0.21 -7.91 -11.40
CA THR A 74 0.00 -7.11 -12.61
C THR A 74 -1.11 -6.11 -12.35
N GLY A 75 -0.77 -4.84 -12.16
CA GLY A 75 -1.77 -3.81 -11.89
C GLY A 75 -1.16 -2.42 -11.79
N LYS A 76 -2.03 -1.41 -11.86
CA LYS A 76 -1.64 0.01 -11.85
C LYS A 76 -1.79 0.57 -10.43
N HIS A 77 -2.33 1.78 -10.32
CA HIS A 77 -2.40 2.53 -9.07
C HIS A 77 -3.47 2.03 -8.11
N PHE A 78 -4.62 1.60 -8.63
CA PHE A 78 -5.71 1.01 -7.84
C PHE A 78 -5.64 -0.51 -7.93
N LEU A 79 -4.61 -1.09 -7.32
CA LEU A 79 -4.29 -2.51 -7.47
C LEU A 79 -5.46 -3.43 -7.07
N GLN A 80 -6.25 -3.01 -6.08
CA GLN A 80 -7.44 -3.73 -5.64
C GLN A 80 -8.55 -3.80 -6.70
N GLU A 81 -8.67 -2.81 -7.59
CA GLU A 81 -9.66 -2.87 -8.67
C GLU A 81 -9.24 -3.89 -9.74
N ASP A 82 -7.93 -4.05 -9.93
CA ASP A 82 -7.36 -4.95 -10.93
C ASP A 82 -7.23 -6.40 -10.43
N ASN A 83 -6.99 -6.62 -9.12
CA ASN A 83 -6.57 -7.92 -8.55
C ASN A 83 -7.20 -8.20 -7.17
N TRP A 84 -8.47 -7.86 -6.97
CA TRP A 84 -9.15 -8.02 -5.67
C TRP A 84 -9.11 -9.46 -5.14
N GLU A 85 -9.29 -10.48 -6.00
CA GLU A 85 -9.23 -11.90 -5.60
C GLU A 85 -7.87 -12.26 -5.01
N GLN A 86 -6.78 -11.97 -5.72
CA GLN A 86 -5.44 -12.33 -5.27
C GLN A 86 -5.06 -11.56 -4.00
N ILE A 87 -5.48 -10.29 -3.89
CA ILE A 87 -5.27 -9.50 -2.67
C ILE A 87 -6.02 -10.13 -1.48
N ALA A 88 -7.27 -10.55 -1.68
CA ALA A 88 -8.06 -11.20 -0.63
C ALA A 88 -7.39 -12.50 -0.15
N ASP A 89 -6.91 -13.33 -1.08
CA ASP A 89 -6.19 -14.56 -0.74
C ASP A 89 -4.92 -14.29 0.07
N PHE A 90 -4.12 -13.29 -0.33
CA PHE A 90 -2.91 -12.92 0.41
C PHE A 90 -3.23 -12.39 1.82
N VAL A 91 -4.30 -11.62 1.99
CA VAL A 91 -4.73 -11.13 3.30
C VAL A 91 -5.20 -12.29 4.20
N ALA A 92 -6.04 -13.19 3.67
CA ALA A 92 -6.53 -14.35 4.40
C ALA A 92 -5.37 -15.26 4.85
N ALA A 93 -4.39 -15.47 3.96
CA ALA A 93 -3.21 -16.28 4.25
C ALA A 93 -2.27 -15.63 5.27
N LEU A 94 -2.18 -14.29 5.33
CA LEU A 94 -1.39 -13.59 6.36
C LEU A 94 -2.07 -13.68 7.74
N ALA A 95 -3.39 -13.45 7.77
CA ALA A 95 -4.18 -13.50 9.00
C ALA A 95 -4.10 -14.89 9.66
N SER A 96 -4.21 -15.95 8.85
CA SER A 96 -4.19 -17.34 9.33
C SER A 96 -2.84 -17.77 9.90
N ARG A 97 -1.72 -17.15 9.48
CA ARG A 97 -0.37 -17.46 9.98
C ARG A 97 -0.03 -16.81 11.32
N SER A 98 -0.83 -15.84 11.73
CA SER A 98 -0.49 -14.96 12.85
C SER A 98 -1.27 -15.31 14.12
N SER A 99 -2.04 -16.39 14.05
CA SER A 99 -2.76 -17.02 15.15
C SER A 99 -2.05 -18.29 15.67
N GLY A 100 -0.76 -18.47 15.35
CA GLY A 100 0.06 -19.60 15.76
C GLY A 100 1.25 -19.17 16.60
#